data_AF-A0A7V4PQZ1-F1
#
_entry.id   AF-A0A7V4PQZ1-F1
#
_cell.length_a   1.000
_cell.length_b   1.000
_cell.length_c   1.000
_cell.angle_alpha   90.00
_cell.angle_beta   90.00
_cell.angle_gamma   90.00
#
_symmetry.space_group_name_H-M   'P 1'
#
loop_
_entity.id
_entity.type
_entity.pdbx_description
1 polymer ?
#
loop_
_entity_poly.entity_id
_entity_poly.type
_entity_poly.pdbx_seq_one_letter_code
_entity_poly.pdbx_strand_id
1 'polypeptide(L)'
;MQCYHCGREVRETTHTQKGYRVDYYLLHTGRTEWGFFKDPKQDGATLHYLKLLEPADIISCTDCYGDPRIREQLDQDFNGSISILDGAPIERDPSPPPHHG
;
A
#
# COMPACT_ATOMS: atom_id res chain seq x y z
N MET A 1 12.64 10.04 -0.05
CA MET A 1 11.33 9.35 0.06
C MET A 1 11.27 8.67 1.40
N GLN A 2 10.11 8.60 2.06
CA GLN A 2 9.99 8.00 3.40
C GLN A 2 8.92 6.90 3.39
N CYS A 3 9.18 5.85 4.15
CA CYS A 3 8.24 4.77 4.37
C CYS A 3 7.01 5.29 5.14
N TYR A 4 5.82 5.09 4.58
CA TYR A 4 4.55 5.49 5.18
C TYR A 4 4.34 4.88 6.57
N HIS A 5 4.81 3.64 6.77
CA HIS A 5 4.51 2.87 7.97
C HIS A 5 5.49 3.08 9.14
N CYS A 6 6.71 3.58 8.91
CA CYS A 6 7.71 3.78 9.99
C CYS A 6 8.54 5.05 9.86
N GLY A 7 8.35 5.85 8.81
CA GLY A 7 9.12 7.05 8.55
C GLY A 7 10.58 6.81 8.11
N ARG A 8 11.05 5.55 8.03
CA ARG A 8 12.40 5.25 7.52
C ARG A 8 12.58 5.87 6.14
N GLU A 9 13.67 6.60 5.95
CA GLU A 9 14.08 7.07 4.63
C GLU A 9 14.42 5.87 3.73
N VAL A 10 13.90 5.88 2.51
CA VAL A 10 14.13 4.84 1.50
C VAL A 10 14.73 5.45 0.23
N ARG A 11 15.49 4.62 -0.49
CA ARG A 11 16.17 4.98 -1.74
C ARG A 11 15.65 4.16 -2.91
N GLU A 12 15.80 4.70 -4.11
CA GLU A 12 15.51 3.96 -5.35
C GLU A 12 16.34 2.67 -5.46
N THR A 13 15.83 1.75 -6.27
CA THR A 13 16.50 0.48 -6.54
C THR A 13 17.92 0.73 -7.02
N THR A 14 18.89 0.19 -6.29
CA THR A 14 20.30 0.33 -6.63
C THR A 14 20.73 -0.87 -7.47
N HIS A 15 21.12 -0.62 -8.72
CA HIS A 15 21.69 -1.65 -9.60
C HIS A 15 23.20 -1.78 -9.36
N THR A 16 23.68 -3.03 -9.37
CA THR A 16 25.10 -3.38 -9.26
C THR A 16 25.48 -4.28 -10.44
N GLN A 17 26.78 -4.49 -10.66
CA GLN A 17 27.27 -5.35 -11.74
C GLN A 17 26.70 -6.80 -11.67
N LYS A 18 26.30 -7.26 -10.47
CA LYS A 18 25.85 -8.65 -10.24
C LYS A 18 24.40 -8.77 -9.76
N GLY A 19 23.61 -7.69 -9.75
CA GLY A 19 22.24 -7.74 -9.26
C GLY A 19 21.68 -6.38 -8.90
N TYR A 20 20.64 -6.35 -8.07
CA TYR A 20 19.99 -5.13 -7.63
C TYR A 20 19.58 -5.24 -6.16
N ARG A 21 19.43 -4.09 -5.50
CA ARG A 21 18.87 -3.99 -4.14
C ARG A 21 17.66 -3.07 -4.18
N VAL A 22 16.51 -3.63 -3.81
CA VAL A 22 15.26 -2.89 -3.59
C VAL A 22 15.25 -2.41 -2.13
N ASP A 23 14.83 -1.17 -1.91
CA ASP A 23 14.70 -0.59 -0.56
C ASP A 23 13.23 -0.28 -0.21
N TYR A 24 12.35 -0.18 -1.22
CA TYR A 24 10.91 0.02 -1.03
C TYR A 24 10.06 -0.59 -2.14
N TYR A 25 8.78 -0.77 -1.81
CA TYR A 25 7.68 -1.06 -2.73
C TYR A 25 6.74 0.15 -2.77
N LEU A 26 6.17 0.41 -3.94
CA LEU A 26 5.25 1.52 -4.19
C LEU A 26 3.87 0.95 -4.53
N LEU A 27 2.86 1.35 -3.76
CA LEU A 27 1.47 1.11 -4.10
C LEU A 27 0.85 2.42 -4.60
N HIS A 28 0.39 2.41 -5.85
CA HIS A 28 -0.45 3.47 -6.40
C HIS A 28 -1.89 3.20 -5.98
N THR A 29 -2.43 4.05 -5.12
CA THR A 29 -3.77 3.91 -4.53
C THR A 29 -4.40 5.30 -4.34
N GLY A 30 -5.33 5.45 -3.40
CA GLY A 30 -5.92 6.71 -3.01
C GLY A 30 -7.29 6.53 -2.38
N ARG A 31 -7.96 7.65 -2.08
CA ARG A 31 -9.36 7.58 -1.61
C ARG A 31 -10.24 7.10 -2.75
N THR A 32 -11.05 6.09 -2.46
CA THR A 32 -11.96 5.48 -3.44
C THR A 32 -13.41 5.51 -2.98
N GLU A 33 -14.34 5.50 -3.93
CA GLU A 33 -15.76 5.31 -3.68
C GLU A 33 -16.33 4.21 -4.59
N TRP A 34 -17.29 3.45 -4.10
CA TRP A 34 -18.00 2.48 -4.93
C TRP A 34 -18.96 3.19 -5.89
N GLY A 35 -18.75 2.97 -7.18
CA GLY A 35 -19.62 3.40 -8.26
C GLY A 35 -20.40 2.23 -8.86
N PHE A 36 -21.58 2.55 -9.40
CA PHE A 36 -22.44 1.59 -10.08
C PHE A 36 -22.77 2.13 -11.46
N PHE A 37 -22.50 1.32 -12.48
CA PHE A 37 -22.83 1.65 -13.86
C PHE A 37 -23.83 0.61 -14.38
N LYS A 38 -24.99 1.07 -14.81
CA LYS A 38 -25.96 0.21 -15.50
C LYS A 38 -25.66 0.25 -16.99
N ASP A 39 -25.33 -0.91 -17.57
CA ASP A 39 -25.14 -1.00 -19.01
C ASP A 39 -26.45 -0.59 -19.72
N PRO A 40 -26.39 0.35 -20.69
CA PRO A 40 -27.56 0.87 -21.39
C PRO A 40 -28.30 -0.18 -22.25
N LYS A 41 -27.75 -1.37 -22.45
CA LYS A 41 -28.47 -2.50 -23.07
C LYS A 41 -29.57 -2.99 -22.13
N GLN A 42 -30.73 -3.37 -22.70
CA GLN A 42 -31.94 -3.71 -21.92
C GLN A 42 -31.73 -4.86 -20.91
N ASP A 43 -30.77 -5.75 -21.16
CA ASP A 43 -30.38 -6.88 -20.28
C ASP A 43 -28.94 -6.76 -19.74
N GLY A 44 -28.37 -5.57 -19.74
CA GLY A 44 -27.00 -5.33 -19.31
C GLY A 44 -26.83 -5.47 -17.79
N ALA A 45 -25.80 -6.21 -17.36
CA ALA A 45 -25.47 -6.37 -15.94
C ALA A 45 -25.10 -5.02 -15.30
N THR A 46 -25.41 -4.84 -14.00
CA THR A 46 -24.86 -3.73 -13.23
C THR A 46 -23.38 -3.98 -12.98
N LEU A 47 -22.54 -3.08 -13.47
CA LEU A 47 -21.11 -3.10 -13.22
C LEU A 47 -20.81 -2.34 -11.93
N HIS A 48 -20.06 -2.99 -11.05
CA HIS A 48 -19.54 -2.41 -9.83
C HIS A 48 -18.08 -2.06 -10.06
N TYR A 49 -17.69 -0.84 -9.73
CA TYR A 49 -16.30 -0.40 -9.87
C TYR A 49 -15.91 0.51 -8.70
N LEU A 50 -14.62 0.52 -8.39
CA LEU A 50 -14.03 1.49 -7.47
C LEU A 50 -13.57 2.70 -8.26
N LYS A 51 -14.13 3.86 -7.93
CA LYS A 51 -13.73 5.14 -8.50
C LYS A 51 -12.66 5.75 -7.62
N LEU A 52 -11.49 6.01 -8.20
CA LEU A 52 -10.41 6.75 -7.55
C LEU A 52 -10.76 8.25 -7.52
N LEU A 53 -10.90 8.81 -6.33
CA LEU A 53 -11.23 10.22 -6.10
C LEU A 53 -9.98 11.08 -5.95
N GLU A 54 -9.07 10.63 -5.09
CA GLU A 54 -7.84 11.35 -4.73
C GLU A 54 -6.67 10.37 -4.80
N PRO A 55 -5.82 10.41 -5.84
CA PRO A 55 -4.69 9.51 -5.97
C PRO A 55 -3.64 9.77 -4.88
N ALA A 56 -3.04 8.71 -4.38
CA ALA A 56 -1.97 8.75 -3.39
C ALA A 56 -0.98 7.59 -3.61
N ASP A 57 0.26 7.83 -3.24
CA ASP A 57 1.32 6.85 -3.29
C ASP A 57 1.68 6.40 -1.87
N ILE A 58 1.60 5.08 -1.63
CA ILE A 58 2.03 4.47 -0.37
C ILE A 58 3.38 3.79 -0.59
N ILE A 59 4.40 4.31 0.11
CA ILE A 59 5.76 3.79 0.07
C ILE A 59 5.99 2.88 1.28
N SER A 60 6.32 1.62 1.04
CA SER A 60 6.63 0.65 2.09
C SER A 60 8.07 0.17 1.97
N CYS A 61 8.91 0.41 2.98
CA CYS A 61 10.27 -0.15 2.97
C CYS A 61 10.24 -1.69 3.03
N THR A 62 11.32 -2.35 2.62
CA THR A 62 11.37 -3.83 2.55
C THR A 62 11.00 -4.51 3.86
N ASP A 63 11.41 -3.95 5.01
CA ASP A 63 11.10 -4.51 6.32
C ASP A 63 9.60 -4.44 6.64
N CYS A 64 8.95 -3.30 6.32
CA CYS A 64 7.51 -3.13 6.52
C CYS A 64 6.72 -4.02 5.58
N TYR A 65 7.13 -4.07 4.33
CA TYR A 65 6.49 -4.93 3.34
C TYR A 65 6.70 -6.42 3.68
N GLY A 66 7.73 -6.78 4.44
CA GLY A 66 7.91 -8.12 4.98
C GLY A 66 6.90 -8.50 6.06
N ASP A 67 6.25 -7.54 6.74
CA ASP A 67 5.24 -7.80 7.76
C ASP A 67 3.91 -8.21 7.10
N PRO A 68 3.40 -9.44 7.36
CA PRO A 68 2.15 -9.92 6.76
C PRO A 68 0.95 -9.02 7.04
N ARG A 69 0.90 -8.35 8.20
CA ARG A 69 -0.22 -7.47 8.58
C ARG A 69 -0.25 -6.21 7.74
N ILE A 70 0.93 -5.67 7.43
CA ILE A 70 1.07 -4.51 6.54
C ILE A 70 0.69 -4.92 5.11
N ARG A 71 1.15 -6.09 4.64
CA ARG A 71 0.74 -6.59 3.32
C ARG A 71 -0.76 -6.79 3.20
N GLU A 72 -1.39 -7.42 4.19
CA GLU A 72 -2.84 -7.60 4.21
C GLU A 72 -3.57 -6.26 4.19
N GLN A 73 -3.12 -5.27 4.96
CA GLN A 73 -3.69 -3.93 4.95
C GLN A 73 -3.58 -3.27 3.56
N LEU A 74 -2.43 -3.38 2.90
CA LEU A 74 -2.21 -2.86 1.54
C LEU A 74 -3.10 -3.58 0.51
N ASP A 75 -3.28 -4.89 0.64
CA ASP A 75 -4.15 -5.67 -0.25
C ASP A 75 -5.63 -5.30 -0.06
N GLN A 76 -6.07 -5.05 1.18
CA GLN A 76 -7.42 -4.60 1.51
C GLN A 76 -7.70 -3.16 1.04
N ASP A 77 -6.69 -2.29 1.06
CA ASP A 77 -6.78 -0.95 0.48
C ASP A 77 -6.91 -1.04 -1.05
N PHE A 78 -6.03 -1.81 -1.69
CA PHE A 78 -6.04 -1.99 -3.15
C PHE A 78 -7.36 -2.56 -3.68
N ASN A 79 -8.01 -3.46 -2.94
CA ASN A 79 -9.30 -4.03 -3.32
C ASN A 79 -10.53 -3.20 -2.87
N GLY A 80 -10.30 -2.05 -2.22
CA GLY A 80 -11.34 -1.13 -1.75
C GLY A 80 -12.18 -1.63 -0.59
N SER A 81 -11.70 -2.61 0.17
CA SER A 81 -12.34 -3.06 1.42
C SER A 81 -12.11 -2.08 2.56
N ILE A 82 -10.94 -1.43 2.58
CA ILE A 82 -10.60 -0.35 3.52
C ILE A 82 -9.95 0.80 2.74
N SER A 83 -9.66 1.89 3.43
CA SER A 83 -8.76 2.94 2.98
C SER A 83 -7.66 3.12 4.02
N ILE A 84 -6.41 2.87 3.65
CA ILE A 84 -5.25 3.04 4.54
C ILE A 84 -5.06 4.51 4.92
N LEU A 85 -5.58 5.42 4.12
CA LEU A 85 -5.55 6.87 4.36
C LEU A 85 -6.59 7.35 5.37
N ASP A 86 -7.62 6.55 5.64
CA ASP A 86 -8.72 6.90 6.55
C ASP A 86 -8.65 6.14 7.89
N GLY A 87 -7.70 5.20 8.03
CA GLY A 87 -7.49 4.38 9.23
C GLY A 87 -6.41 4.90 10.19
N ALA A 88 -6.44 4.45 11.44
CA ALA A 88 -5.34 4.68 12.39
C ALA A 88 -4.09 3.87 11.97
N PRO A 89 -2.86 4.40 12.13
CA PRO A 89 -1.64 3.66 11.85
C PRO A 89 -1.58 2.35 12.64
N ILE A 90 -1.14 1.26 12.01
CA ILE A 90 -0.84 0.02 12.76
C ILE A 90 0.36 0.32 13.66
N GLU A 91 0.13 0.38 14.98
CA GLU A 91 1.20 0.45 15.95
C GLU A 91 2.07 -0.80 15.83
N ARG A 92 3.35 -0.61 15.48
CA ARG A 92 4.34 -1.67 15.64
C ARG A 92 4.77 -1.70 17.08
N ASP A 93 4.77 -2.89 17.66
CA ASP A 93 5.39 -3.14 18.95
C ASP A 93 6.88 -2.76 18.84
N PRO A 94 7.40 -1.80 19.64
CA PRO A 94 8.79 -1.40 19.58
C PRO A 94 9.65 -2.52 20.17
N SER A 95 10.01 -3.50 19.35
CA SER A 95 11.09 -4.43 19.73
C SER A 95 12.38 -3.63 19.87
N PRO A 96 13.05 -3.64 21.05
CA PRO A 96 14.29 -2.93 21.24
C PRO A 96 15.40 -3.57 20.38
N PRO A 97 16.39 -2.78 19.91
CA PRO A 97 17.53 -3.33 19.18
C PRO A 97 18.29 -4.34 20.04
N PRO A 98 18.86 -5.41 19.46
CA PRO A 98 19.68 -6.34 20.22
C PRO A 98 20.92 -5.61 20.75
N HIS A 99 21.08 -5.59 22.07
CA HIS A 99 22.33 -5.23 22.71
C HIS A 99 23.36 -6.33 22.42
N HIS A 100 24.32 -6.04 21.55
CA HIS A 100 25.55 -6.82 21.47
C HIS A 100 26.46 -6.36 22.62
N GLY A 101 26.62 -7.23 23.62
CA GLY A 101 27.68 -7.16 24.63
C GLY A 101 28.93 -7.90 24.16
#